data_AF-T1PJ74-F1
#
_entry.id   AF-T1PJ74-F1
#
_cell.length_a   1.000
_cell.length_b   1.000
_cell.length_c   1.000
_cell.angle_alpha   90.00
_cell.angle_beta   90.00
_cell.angle_gamma   90.00
#
_symmetry.space_group_name_H-M   'P 1'
#
loop_
_entity.id
_entity.type
_entity.pdbx_description
1 polymer ?
#
loop_
_entity_poly.entity_id
_entity_poly.type
_entity_poly.pdbx_seq_one_letter_code
_entity_poly.pdbx_strand_id
1 'polypeptide(L)'
;MYLDFGEPISVKDFFGESCSLDKMKRATLGSHLQKLNKNEIELVKKLATEIIYQQQRRIVITTFNMISLYFASQYYMDKSLNVDEISRGIIMLKDMFEKLGAHVATDVNCIKPEIIETVEIHSNIVHFKQGRLEFTQVPVELLAQEIDISRLKAHALSPRTMAVAVPSMALQLYMNPCLFWLARPGYLIMAALQLEEQQQKMSKQISGSHEETILRLSQQVDALDEVFKHEFIVESNRELEEFEHNLKFLKDYGVLHISQMGSVQVQHNECSRSILTALSPFLCLYYQLVVALNSLATENDEFSPKTILKAVQKQIESMLLTNSCPLHVHPYCLALDNLNIALHSLVQSSYLLRNRETGNFKISPHKSLHDLEEFLLAFCNLMPFKQYWQCAISSKL
;
A
#
# COMPACT_ATOMS: atom_id res chain seq x y z
N MET A 1 -21.78 -12.57 5.90
CA MET A 1 -21.59 -11.19 5.43
C MET A 1 -21.57 -10.30 6.65
N TYR A 2 -20.42 -9.72 6.98
CA TYR A 2 -20.26 -8.81 8.12
C TYR A 2 -20.38 -7.37 7.60
N LEU A 3 -21.30 -6.58 8.16
CA LEU A 3 -21.55 -5.19 7.79
C LEU A 3 -21.69 -4.37 9.07
N ASP A 4 -20.94 -3.27 9.17
CA ASP A 4 -21.11 -2.24 10.18
C ASP A 4 -21.49 -0.93 9.48
N PHE A 5 -22.65 -0.37 9.85
CA PHE A 5 -23.30 0.72 9.12
C PHE A 5 -22.96 2.13 9.57
N GLY A 6 -22.20 2.33 10.64
CA GLY A 6 -22.01 3.71 11.09
C GLY A 6 -23.00 4.15 12.16
N GLU A 7 -22.65 5.22 12.85
CA GLU A 7 -23.66 6.20 13.25
C GLU A 7 -23.92 7.14 12.07
N PRO A 8 -25.16 7.60 11.87
CA PRO A 8 -25.47 8.51 10.77
C PRO A 8 -24.79 9.87 10.95
N ILE A 9 -24.18 10.39 9.88
CA ILE A 9 -23.58 11.74 9.88
C ILE A 9 -24.66 12.78 9.59
N SER A 10 -24.97 13.61 10.58
CA SER A 10 -25.85 14.77 10.43
C SER A 10 -25.07 15.95 9.84
N VAL A 11 -25.44 16.39 8.64
CA VAL A 11 -24.85 17.57 7.97
C VAL A 11 -24.99 18.84 8.82
N LYS A 12 -26.04 18.94 9.64
CA LYS A 12 -26.24 20.07 10.55
C LYS A 12 -25.20 20.05 11.68
N ASP A 13 -24.95 18.88 12.24
CA ASP A 13 -24.05 18.74 13.38
C ASP A 13 -22.59 18.80 12.93
N PHE A 14 -22.26 18.22 11.78
CA PHE A 14 -20.90 18.24 11.21
C PHE A 14 -20.41 19.65 10.86
N PHE A 15 -21.25 20.50 10.25
CA PHE A 15 -20.87 21.86 9.87
C PHE A 15 -21.22 22.94 10.92
N GLY A 16 -21.95 22.56 11.97
CA GLY A 16 -22.44 23.47 13.00
C GLY A 16 -23.40 24.56 12.50
N GLU A 17 -23.72 25.52 13.39
CA GLU A 17 -24.65 26.63 13.12
C GLU A 17 -24.10 27.64 12.10
N SER A 18 -22.79 27.71 11.91
CA SER A 18 -22.08 28.57 10.96
C SER A 18 -22.52 28.39 9.50
N CYS A 19 -23.01 27.20 9.13
CA CYS A 19 -23.51 26.91 7.78
C CYS A 19 -25.01 27.27 7.59
N SER A 20 -25.74 27.57 8.65
CA SER A 20 -27.20 27.79 8.60
C SER A 20 -27.57 29.19 8.06
N LEU A 21 -26.77 30.21 8.38
CA LEU A 21 -27.00 31.60 7.98
C LEU A 21 -26.81 31.85 6.48
N ASP A 22 -25.90 31.11 5.82
CA ASP A 22 -25.65 31.21 4.38
C ASP A 22 -26.64 30.38 3.54
N LYS A 23 -27.19 29.28 4.09
CA LYS A 23 -28.21 28.45 3.42
C LYS A 23 -29.51 29.23 3.17
N MET A 24 -29.97 30.02 4.14
CA MET A 24 -31.16 30.86 3.96
C MET A 24 -30.98 31.93 2.87
N LYS A 25 -29.79 32.51 2.74
CA LYS A 25 -29.48 33.51 1.69
C LYS A 25 -29.35 32.90 0.29
N ARG A 26 -28.93 31.64 0.17
CA ARG A 26 -28.81 30.95 -1.13
C ARG A 26 -30.11 30.26 -1.57
N ALA A 27 -30.95 29.82 -0.64
CA ALA A 27 -32.24 29.21 -0.97
C ALA A 27 -33.19 30.16 -1.74
N THR A 28 -32.95 31.47 -1.64
CA THR A 28 -33.67 32.51 -2.39
C THR A 28 -33.09 32.79 -3.79
N LEU A 29 -31.94 32.21 -4.16
CA LEU A 29 -31.34 32.36 -5.49
C LEU A 29 -31.88 31.28 -6.44
N GLY A 30 -32.13 31.65 -7.71
CA GLY A 30 -32.54 30.69 -8.74
C GLY A 30 -31.50 29.59 -8.95
N SER A 31 -31.96 28.36 -9.23
CA SER A 31 -31.11 27.15 -9.29
C SER A 31 -29.87 27.26 -10.19
N HIS A 32 -29.95 28.04 -11.28
CA HIS A 32 -28.84 28.28 -12.22
C HIS A 32 -27.71 29.16 -11.64
N LEU A 33 -27.95 29.89 -10.56
CA LEU A 33 -26.98 30.74 -9.85
C LEU A 33 -26.40 30.08 -8.59
N GLN A 34 -26.89 28.89 -8.21
CA GLN A 34 -26.43 28.12 -7.06
C GLN A 34 -25.15 27.31 -7.39
N LYS A 35 -24.13 27.95 -7.99
CA LYS A 35 -22.81 27.32 -8.12
C LYS A 35 -22.12 27.33 -6.76
N LEU A 36 -21.58 26.18 -6.35
CA LEU A 36 -20.79 26.07 -5.13
C LEU A 36 -19.59 27.02 -5.22
N ASN A 37 -19.41 27.85 -4.19
CA ASN A 37 -18.21 28.65 -4.07
C ASN A 37 -17.03 27.81 -3.56
N LYS A 38 -15.81 28.37 -3.57
CA LYS A 38 -14.60 27.65 -3.12
C LYS A 38 -14.74 27.11 -1.69
N ASN A 39 -15.34 27.88 -0.78
CA ASN A 39 -15.51 27.46 0.61
C ASN A 39 -16.48 26.29 0.72
N GLU A 40 -17.58 26.29 -0.03
CA GLU A 40 -18.53 25.18 -0.06
C GLU A 40 -17.92 23.92 -0.65
N ILE A 41 -17.10 24.06 -1.70
CA ILE A 41 -16.34 22.93 -2.26
C ILE A 41 -15.41 22.33 -1.21
N GLU A 42 -14.69 23.15 -0.43
CA GLU A 42 -13.84 22.67 0.65
C GLU A 42 -14.63 22.00 1.78
N LEU A 43 -15.81 22.52 2.13
CA LEU A 43 -16.69 21.87 3.10
C LEU A 43 -17.20 20.51 2.62
N VAL A 44 -17.58 20.40 1.34
CA VAL A 44 -17.99 19.13 0.72
C VAL A 44 -16.82 18.13 0.71
N LYS A 45 -15.60 18.58 0.38
CA LYS A 45 -14.41 17.73 0.46
C LYS A 45 -14.17 17.21 1.87
N LYS A 46 -14.24 18.08 2.89
CA LYS A 46 -14.08 17.68 4.30
C LYS A 46 -15.11 16.62 4.71
N LEU A 47 -16.37 16.81 4.35
CA LEU A 47 -17.41 15.82 4.62
C LEU A 47 -17.16 14.50 3.86
N ALA A 48 -16.72 14.56 2.60
CA ALA A 48 -16.37 13.37 1.83
C ALA A 48 -15.21 12.60 2.48
N THR A 49 -14.17 13.28 2.95
CA THR A 49 -13.06 12.67 3.69
C THR A 49 -13.53 12.00 4.97
N GLU A 50 -14.40 12.66 5.77
CA GLU A 50 -14.96 12.05 6.99
C GLU A 50 -15.80 10.80 6.67
N ILE A 51 -16.63 10.82 5.62
CA ILE A 51 -17.42 9.65 5.20
C ILE A 51 -16.49 8.47 4.88
N ILE A 52 -15.43 8.72 4.12
CA ILE A 52 -14.46 7.69 3.75
C ILE A 52 -13.75 7.15 5.00
N TYR A 53 -13.32 8.03 5.90
CA TYR A 53 -12.69 7.65 7.15
C TYR A 53 -13.60 6.74 8.00
N GLN A 54 -14.87 7.12 8.17
CA GLN A 54 -15.85 6.32 8.92
C GLN A 54 -16.10 4.96 8.27
N GLN A 55 -16.13 4.90 6.94
CA GLN A 55 -16.24 3.63 6.21
C GLN A 55 -15.01 2.74 6.42
N GLN A 56 -13.80 3.31 6.29
CA GLN A 56 -12.55 2.56 6.42
C GLN A 56 -12.35 2.04 7.84
N ARG A 57 -12.64 2.85 8.86
CA ARG A 57 -12.52 2.45 10.28
C ARG A 57 -13.45 1.30 10.66
N ARG A 58 -14.55 1.10 9.94
CA ARG A 58 -15.54 0.04 10.17
C ARG A 58 -15.37 -1.16 9.28
N ILE A 59 -14.30 -1.22 8.49
CA ILE A 59 -13.93 -2.43 7.77
C ILE A 59 -13.76 -3.57 8.79
N VAL A 60 -14.35 -4.72 8.46
CA VAL A 60 -14.19 -5.94 9.27
C VAL A 60 -13.06 -6.76 8.65
N ILE A 61 -11.98 -6.93 9.42
CA ILE A 61 -10.86 -7.79 9.06
C ILE A 61 -11.28 -9.25 9.30
N THR A 62 -11.34 -10.02 8.23
CA THR A 62 -11.68 -11.45 8.27
C THR A 62 -10.45 -12.32 8.47
N THR A 63 -10.68 -13.59 8.82
CA THR A 63 -9.64 -14.61 8.89
C THR A 63 -8.84 -14.72 7.60
N PHE A 64 -9.47 -14.61 6.42
CA PHE A 64 -8.73 -14.68 5.16
C PHE A 64 -7.85 -13.45 4.89
N ASN A 65 -8.25 -12.25 5.34
CA ASN A 65 -7.39 -11.07 5.26
C ASN A 65 -6.10 -11.28 6.07
N MET A 66 -6.22 -11.86 7.28
CA MET A 66 -5.06 -12.16 8.12
C MET A 66 -4.22 -13.33 7.58
N ILE A 67 -4.84 -14.38 7.03
CA ILE A 67 -4.12 -15.45 6.32
C ILE A 67 -3.31 -14.83 5.19
N SER A 68 -3.92 -13.98 4.37
CA SER A 68 -3.28 -13.35 3.22
C SER A 68 -2.05 -12.54 3.62
N LEU A 69 -2.20 -11.70 4.64
CA LEU A 69 -1.11 -10.87 5.17
C LEU A 69 0.02 -11.70 5.77
N TYR A 70 -0.32 -12.65 6.64
CA TYR A 70 0.68 -13.46 7.32
C TYR A 70 1.40 -14.37 6.31
N PHE A 71 0.66 -15.04 5.43
CA PHE A 71 1.21 -15.89 4.39
C PHE A 71 2.17 -15.14 3.48
N ALA A 72 1.78 -13.96 2.97
CA ALA A 72 2.67 -13.13 2.14
C ALA A 72 3.97 -12.78 2.87
N SER A 73 3.89 -12.41 4.15
CA SER A 73 5.07 -12.03 4.94
C SER A 73 6.08 -13.16 5.16
N GLN A 74 5.60 -14.40 5.24
CA GLN A 74 6.44 -15.58 5.40
C GLN A 74 6.92 -16.10 4.05
N TYR A 75 6.09 -16.01 3.02
CA TYR A 75 6.44 -16.37 1.64
C TYR A 75 7.60 -15.54 1.09
N TYR A 76 7.63 -14.22 1.33
CA TYR A 76 8.77 -13.37 0.95
C TYR A 76 10.07 -13.69 1.70
N MET A 77 9.97 -14.43 2.80
CA MET A 77 11.11 -14.93 3.59
C MET A 77 11.47 -16.39 3.24
N ASP A 78 10.88 -16.95 2.18
CA ASP A 78 11.06 -18.35 1.78
C ASP A 78 10.71 -19.36 2.88
N LYS A 79 9.62 -19.09 3.60
CA LYS A 79 9.09 -19.97 4.65
C LYS A 79 7.77 -20.59 4.23
N SER A 80 7.73 -21.92 4.27
CA SER A 80 6.47 -22.68 4.15
C SER A 80 5.73 -22.71 5.48
N LEU A 81 4.41 -22.66 5.43
CA LEU A 81 3.56 -22.57 6.62
C LEU A 81 2.62 -23.76 6.71
N ASN A 82 2.50 -24.35 7.90
CA ASN A 82 1.43 -25.29 8.25
C ASN A 82 0.32 -24.59 9.04
N VAL A 83 -0.77 -25.31 9.33
CA VAL A 83 -1.94 -24.78 10.05
C VAL A 83 -1.57 -24.24 11.44
N ASP A 84 -0.64 -24.88 12.15
CA ASP A 84 -0.22 -24.44 13.49
C ASP A 84 0.55 -23.11 13.45
N GLU A 85 1.43 -22.95 12.46
CA GLU A 85 2.19 -21.72 12.22
C GLU A 85 1.27 -20.58 11.81
N ILE A 86 0.29 -20.85 10.94
CA ILE A 86 -0.73 -19.87 10.55
C ILE A 86 -1.57 -19.47 11.76
N SER A 87 -1.97 -20.42 12.60
CA SER A 87 -2.78 -20.14 13.80
C SER A 87 -2.07 -19.16 14.74
N ARG A 88 -0.77 -19.37 15.01
CA ARG A 88 0.01 -18.45 15.84
C ARG A 88 0.12 -17.07 15.20
N GLY A 89 0.38 -17.01 13.90
CA GLY A 89 0.43 -15.76 13.14
C GLY A 89 -0.88 -14.98 13.20
N ILE A 90 -2.02 -15.66 13.02
CA ILE A 90 -3.34 -15.01 13.06
C ILE A 90 -3.67 -14.51 14.47
N ILE A 91 -3.35 -15.26 15.53
CA ILE A 91 -3.56 -14.80 16.90
C ILE A 91 -2.78 -13.52 17.17
N MET A 92 -1.52 -13.45 16.73
CA MET A 92 -0.71 -12.24 16.82
C MET A 92 -1.31 -11.09 16.01
N LEU A 93 -1.70 -11.34 14.74
CA LEU A 93 -2.29 -10.31 13.89
C LEU A 93 -3.62 -9.79 14.45
N LYS A 94 -4.45 -10.66 15.02
CA LYS A 94 -5.71 -10.25 15.65
C LYS A 94 -5.47 -9.28 16.79
N ASP A 95 -4.56 -9.62 17.72
CA ASP A 95 -4.18 -8.71 18.82
C ASP A 95 -3.64 -7.38 18.27
N MET A 96 -2.74 -7.45 17.29
CA MET A 96 -2.17 -6.28 16.61
C MET A 96 -3.24 -5.36 16.00
N PHE A 97 -4.17 -5.92 15.23
CA PHE A 97 -5.25 -5.16 14.59
C PHE A 97 -6.23 -4.58 15.62
N GLU A 98 -6.59 -5.34 16.66
CA GLU A 98 -7.46 -4.85 17.73
C GLU A 98 -6.82 -3.70 18.52
N LYS A 99 -5.49 -3.73 18.74
CA LYS A 99 -4.76 -2.59 19.34
C LYS A 99 -4.76 -1.34 18.47
N LEU A 100 -4.71 -1.51 17.16
CA LEU A 100 -4.86 -0.42 16.18
C LEU A 100 -6.34 0.02 16.01
N GLY A 101 -7.28 -0.59 16.74
CA GLY A 101 -8.69 -0.22 16.74
C GLY A 101 -9.52 -0.84 15.62
N ALA A 102 -9.04 -1.91 14.98
CA ALA A 102 -9.77 -2.63 13.94
C ALA A 102 -10.81 -3.60 14.52
N HIS A 103 -11.87 -3.87 13.74
CA HIS A 103 -12.82 -4.93 14.03
C HIS A 103 -12.37 -6.23 13.37
N VAL A 104 -12.04 -7.25 14.17
CA VAL A 104 -11.53 -8.53 13.66
C VAL A 104 -12.55 -9.66 13.88
N ALA A 105 -13.08 -10.21 12.78
CA ALA A 105 -14.05 -11.31 12.78
C ALA A 105 -13.34 -12.67 12.66
N THR A 106 -12.70 -13.08 13.75
CA THR A 106 -12.01 -14.37 13.88
C THR A 106 -12.14 -14.91 15.30
N ASP A 107 -12.51 -16.18 15.45
CA ASP A 107 -12.63 -16.84 16.75
C ASP A 107 -11.35 -17.60 17.10
N VAL A 108 -10.62 -17.08 18.09
CA VAL A 108 -9.36 -17.67 18.56
C VAL A 108 -9.58 -19.07 19.16
N ASN A 109 -10.76 -19.36 19.71
CA ASN A 109 -11.05 -20.66 20.32
C ASN A 109 -11.18 -21.78 19.28
N CYS A 110 -11.57 -21.44 18.05
CA CYS A 110 -11.81 -22.37 16.95
C CYS A 110 -10.89 -22.10 15.75
N ILE A 111 -9.72 -21.50 15.98
CA ILE A 111 -8.88 -20.94 14.91
C ILE A 111 -8.44 -21.95 13.85
N LYS A 112 -8.08 -23.19 14.24
CA LYS A 112 -7.59 -24.20 13.30
C LYS A 112 -8.69 -24.67 12.32
N PRO A 113 -9.87 -25.12 12.80
CA PRO A 113 -11.01 -25.39 11.90
C PRO A 113 -11.35 -24.20 11.00
N GLU A 114 -11.38 -22.98 11.57
CA GLU A 114 -11.72 -21.77 10.82
C GLU A 114 -10.70 -21.49 9.70
N ILE A 115 -9.40 -21.66 9.95
CA ILE A 115 -8.36 -21.54 8.93
C ILE A 115 -8.60 -22.54 7.79
N ILE A 116 -8.87 -23.81 8.12
CA ILE A 116 -9.06 -24.87 7.13
C ILE A 116 -10.27 -24.55 6.24
N GLU A 117 -11.42 -24.25 6.85
CA GLU A 117 -12.64 -23.88 6.13
C GLU A 117 -12.42 -22.63 5.26
N THR A 118 -11.77 -21.61 5.82
CA THR A 118 -11.49 -20.36 5.09
C THR A 118 -10.59 -20.61 3.88
N VAL A 119 -9.55 -21.45 4.00
CA VAL A 119 -8.66 -21.82 2.89
C VAL A 119 -9.41 -22.66 1.85
N GLU A 120 -10.31 -23.56 2.26
CA GLU A 120 -11.13 -24.34 1.33
C GLU A 120 -12.02 -23.44 0.46
N ILE A 121 -12.67 -22.44 1.07
CA ILE A 121 -13.48 -21.44 0.36
C ILE A 121 -12.66 -20.66 -0.67
N HIS A 122 -11.39 -20.37 -0.37
CA HIS A 122 -10.47 -19.60 -1.22
C HIS A 122 -9.42 -20.48 -1.92
N SER A 123 -9.76 -21.75 -2.17
CA SER A 123 -8.87 -22.76 -2.76
C SER A 123 -8.38 -22.42 -4.17
N ASN A 124 -9.01 -21.45 -4.84
CA ASN A 124 -8.56 -20.89 -6.11
C ASN A 124 -7.32 -19.97 -5.99
N ILE A 125 -6.99 -19.51 -4.78
CA ILE A 125 -5.84 -18.62 -4.52
C ILE A 125 -4.74 -19.36 -3.76
N VAL A 126 -5.11 -20.03 -2.66
CA VAL A 126 -4.20 -20.80 -1.80
C VAL A 126 -4.85 -22.11 -1.39
N HIS A 127 -4.07 -23.17 -1.20
CA HIS A 127 -4.56 -24.46 -0.71
C HIS A 127 -3.53 -25.16 0.16
N PHE A 128 -3.97 -26.11 0.97
CA PHE A 128 -3.06 -27.00 1.69
C PHE A 128 -2.64 -28.17 0.81
N LYS A 129 -1.32 -28.32 0.60
CA LYS A 129 -0.71 -29.46 -0.07
C LYS A 129 0.29 -30.10 0.89
N GLN A 130 0.14 -31.39 1.16
CA GLN A 130 0.99 -32.12 2.12
C GLN A 130 1.09 -31.41 3.50
N GLY A 131 -0.01 -30.77 3.93
CA GLY A 131 -0.07 -30.04 5.20
C GLY A 131 0.61 -28.66 5.21
N ARG A 132 1.05 -28.16 4.05
CA ARG A 132 1.64 -26.82 3.87
C ARG A 132 0.76 -25.95 2.99
N LEU A 133 0.63 -24.68 3.35
CA LEU A 133 -0.11 -23.69 2.57
C LEU A 133 0.74 -23.27 1.36
N GLU A 134 0.17 -23.40 0.17
CA GLU A 134 0.82 -23.06 -1.11
C GLU A 134 -0.14 -22.23 -1.97
N PHE A 135 0.41 -21.44 -2.89
CA PHE A 135 -0.40 -20.82 -3.94
C PHE A 135 -1.00 -21.89 -4.86
N THR A 136 -2.25 -21.66 -5.26
CA THR A 136 -2.90 -22.48 -6.28
C THR A 136 -2.28 -22.17 -7.63
N GLN A 137 -1.66 -23.19 -8.24
CA GLN A 137 -1.00 -23.06 -9.53
C GLN A 137 -2.06 -23.00 -10.64
N VAL A 138 -1.99 -21.97 -11.47
CA VAL A 138 -2.82 -21.87 -12.67
C VAL A 138 -2.03 -22.44 -13.86
N PRO A 139 -2.53 -23.48 -14.55
CA PRO A 139 -1.84 -24.04 -15.71
C PRO A 139 -1.57 -22.98 -16.78
N VAL A 140 -0.32 -22.92 -17.22
CA VAL A 140 0.18 -21.94 -18.19
C VAL A 140 -0.55 -22.10 -19.54
N GLU A 141 -0.91 -23.33 -19.89
CA GLU A 141 -1.59 -23.70 -21.13
C GLU A 141 -3.02 -23.14 -21.20
N LEU A 142 -3.71 -23.09 -20.06
CA LEU A 142 -5.06 -22.50 -19.97
C LEU A 142 -4.99 -20.98 -20.14
N LEU A 143 -4.03 -20.34 -19.48
CA LEU A 143 -3.81 -18.89 -19.59
C LEU A 143 -3.42 -18.43 -21.00
N ALA A 144 -2.76 -19.30 -21.77
CA ALA A 144 -2.37 -19.00 -23.15
C ALA A 144 -3.55 -18.99 -24.14
N GLN A 145 -4.66 -19.66 -23.82
CA GLN A 145 -5.79 -19.84 -24.74
C GLN A 145 -6.88 -18.77 -24.58
N GLU A 146 -6.92 -18.06 -23.45
CA GLU A 146 -8.03 -17.17 -23.10
C GLU A 146 -7.81 -15.68 -23.47
N ILE A 147 -6.65 -15.30 -24.01
CA ILE A 147 -6.30 -13.88 -24.19
C ILE A 147 -6.51 -13.39 -25.62
N ASP A 148 -7.50 -12.52 -25.78
CA ASP A 148 -7.68 -11.71 -26.98
C ASP A 148 -6.71 -10.50 -26.98
N ILE A 149 -5.57 -10.68 -27.65
CA ILE A 149 -4.51 -9.67 -27.77
C ILE A 149 -5.03 -8.38 -28.42
N SER A 150 -6.04 -8.46 -29.28
CA SER A 150 -6.57 -7.30 -30.01
C SER A 150 -7.29 -6.30 -29.10
N ARG A 151 -7.76 -6.74 -27.92
CA ARG A 151 -8.49 -5.92 -26.95
C ARG A 151 -7.61 -5.38 -25.82
N LEU A 152 -6.32 -5.75 -25.80
CA LEU A 152 -5.42 -5.34 -24.72
C LEU A 152 -5.07 -3.85 -24.82
N LYS A 153 -5.45 -3.11 -23.77
CA LYS A 153 -5.06 -1.71 -23.59
C LYS A 153 -3.58 -1.56 -23.22
N ALA A 154 -2.90 -2.64 -22.82
CA ALA A 154 -1.57 -2.62 -22.25
C ALA A 154 -0.63 -3.68 -22.87
N HIS A 155 0.44 -4.05 -22.16
CA HIS A 155 1.42 -5.05 -22.62
C HIS A 155 0.83 -6.45 -22.52
N ALA A 156 1.09 -7.30 -23.53
CA ALA A 156 0.62 -8.68 -23.53
C ALA A 156 1.57 -9.53 -22.69
N LEU A 157 1.21 -9.74 -21.43
CA LEU A 157 1.99 -10.55 -20.50
C LEU A 157 2.05 -12.00 -20.96
N SER A 158 3.21 -12.61 -20.80
CA SER A 158 3.40 -14.03 -21.07
C SER A 158 2.57 -14.88 -20.08
N PRO A 159 2.10 -16.06 -20.52
CA PRO A 159 1.44 -17.04 -19.65
C PRO A 159 2.21 -17.37 -18.38
N ARG A 160 3.54 -17.41 -18.46
CA ARG A 160 4.44 -17.63 -17.33
C ARG A 160 4.35 -16.50 -16.29
N THR A 161 4.36 -15.25 -16.73
CA THR A 161 4.22 -14.09 -15.86
C THR A 161 2.85 -14.08 -15.19
N MET A 162 1.79 -14.39 -15.93
CA MET A 162 0.43 -14.43 -15.40
C MET A 162 0.22 -15.52 -14.36
N ALA A 163 0.81 -16.71 -14.55
CA ALA A 163 0.72 -17.81 -13.59
C ALA A 163 1.26 -17.42 -12.19
N VAL A 164 2.23 -16.50 -12.13
CA VAL A 164 2.78 -15.96 -10.88
C VAL A 164 2.02 -14.72 -10.40
N ALA A 165 1.70 -13.81 -11.31
CA ALA A 165 1.13 -12.52 -10.98
C ALA A 165 -0.32 -12.62 -10.51
N VAL A 166 -1.14 -13.47 -11.12
CA VAL A 166 -2.58 -13.57 -10.81
C VAL A 166 -2.82 -14.01 -9.36
N PRO A 167 -2.22 -15.10 -8.84
CA PRO A 167 -2.41 -15.47 -7.44
C PRO A 167 -1.89 -14.40 -6.46
N SER A 168 -0.75 -13.78 -6.78
CA SER A 168 -0.16 -12.71 -5.95
C SER A 168 -1.05 -11.47 -5.90
N MET A 169 -1.65 -11.08 -7.03
CA MET A 169 -2.61 -9.97 -7.11
C MET A 169 -3.90 -10.30 -6.36
N ALA A 170 -4.42 -11.52 -6.52
CA ALA A 170 -5.61 -11.96 -5.81
C ALA A 170 -5.38 -11.90 -4.29
N LEU A 171 -4.23 -12.37 -3.80
CA LEU A 171 -3.85 -12.26 -2.39
C LEU A 171 -3.76 -10.80 -1.92
N GLN A 172 -3.20 -9.91 -2.75
CA GLN A 172 -3.11 -8.49 -2.44
C GLN A 172 -4.47 -7.83 -2.28
N LEU A 173 -5.48 -8.21 -3.07
CA LEU A 173 -6.85 -7.69 -2.90
C LEU A 173 -7.41 -7.98 -1.51
N TYR A 174 -7.01 -9.09 -0.88
CA TYR A 174 -7.38 -9.41 0.50
C TYR A 174 -6.48 -8.75 1.54
N MET A 175 -5.28 -8.28 1.18
CA MET A 175 -4.46 -7.46 2.07
C MET A 175 -4.89 -5.99 2.08
N ASN A 176 -5.47 -5.48 0.98
CA ASN A 176 -5.84 -4.07 0.86
C ASN A 176 -6.73 -3.53 1.98
N PRO A 177 -7.76 -4.25 2.47
CA PRO A 177 -8.56 -3.80 3.62
C PRO A 177 -7.73 -3.54 4.88
N CYS A 178 -6.60 -4.23 5.06
CA CYS A 178 -5.71 -4.05 6.21
C CYS A 178 -4.92 -2.74 6.14
N LEU A 179 -4.72 -2.16 4.94
CA LEU A 179 -3.81 -1.02 4.74
C LEU A 179 -4.24 0.23 5.49
N PHE A 180 -5.54 0.40 5.74
CA PHE A 180 -6.03 1.50 6.57
C PHE A 180 -5.33 1.56 7.93
N TRP A 181 -5.09 0.41 8.56
CA TRP A 181 -4.39 0.33 9.84
C TRP A 181 -2.88 0.20 9.71
N LEU A 182 -2.36 -0.30 8.58
CA LEU A 182 -0.94 -0.66 8.44
C LEU A 182 -0.08 0.38 7.71
N ALA A 183 -0.66 1.24 6.88
CA ALA A 183 0.11 2.17 6.05
C ALA A 183 0.97 3.13 6.89
N ARG A 184 0.37 3.86 7.85
CA ARG A 184 1.09 4.84 8.68
C ARG A 184 2.08 4.21 9.66
N PRO A 185 1.78 3.09 10.36
CA PRO A 185 2.82 2.32 11.05
C PRO A 185 3.96 1.91 10.13
N GLY A 186 3.65 1.52 8.89
CA GLY A 186 4.65 1.20 7.87
C GLY A 186 5.55 2.38 7.55
N TYR A 187 5.01 3.58 7.35
CA TYR A 187 5.81 4.78 7.13
C TYR A 187 6.75 5.08 8.28
N LEU A 188 6.27 4.93 9.52
CA LEU A 188 7.08 5.17 10.70
C LEU A 188 8.22 4.15 10.83
N ILE A 189 7.97 2.87 10.50
CA ILE A 189 9.03 1.86 10.44
C ILE A 189 10.06 2.24 9.37
N MET A 190 9.62 2.66 8.19
CA MET A 190 10.52 3.04 7.08
C MET A 190 11.35 4.29 7.42
N ALA A 191 10.74 5.30 8.02
CA ALA A 191 11.42 6.48 8.54
C ALA A 191 12.47 6.12 9.59
N ALA A 192 12.12 5.21 10.52
CA ALA A 192 13.04 4.75 11.56
C ALA A 192 14.22 3.96 10.97
N LEU A 193 14.00 3.07 10.00
CA LEU A 193 15.05 2.33 9.30
C LEU A 193 16.02 3.28 8.58
N GLN A 194 15.50 4.32 7.95
CA GLN A 194 16.33 5.32 7.26
C GLN A 194 17.21 6.09 8.25
N LEU A 195 16.65 6.53 9.38
CA LEU A 195 17.41 7.21 10.43
C LEU A 195 18.46 6.29 11.06
N GLU A 196 18.12 5.03 11.31
CA GLU A 196 19.06 4.02 11.81
C GLU A 196 20.23 3.83 10.83
N GLU A 197 19.96 3.68 9.53
CA GLU A 197 20.99 3.52 8.51
C GLU A 197 21.91 4.76 8.42
N GLN A 198 21.34 5.97 8.50
CA GLN A 198 22.10 7.21 8.54
C GLN A 198 22.99 7.29 9.78
N GLN A 199 22.48 6.95 10.96
CA GLN A 199 23.24 6.91 12.21
C GLN A 199 24.40 5.92 12.15
N GLN A 200 24.21 4.76 11.51
CA GLN A 200 25.27 3.77 11.32
C GLN A 200 26.37 4.25 10.36
N LYS A 201 26.01 4.88 9.23
CA LYS A 201 26.97 5.40 8.23
C LYS A 201 27.84 6.54 8.78
N MET A 202 27.29 7.38 9.65
CA MET A 202 27.99 8.59 10.11
C MET A 202 29.12 8.35 11.11
N SER A 203 29.32 7.12 11.61
CA SER A 203 30.45 6.66 12.47
C SER A 203 30.86 7.57 13.66
N LYS A 204 30.10 8.63 13.95
CA LYS A 204 30.28 9.59 15.03
C LYS A 204 28.91 9.94 15.61
N GLN A 205 28.90 10.10 16.93
CA GLN A 205 27.80 10.56 17.76
C GLN A 205 27.14 11.85 17.22
N ILE A 206 26.23 11.74 16.27
CA ILE A 206 25.12 12.69 16.20
C ILE A 206 23.99 12.06 17.00
N SER A 207 24.19 12.08 18.31
CA SER A 207 23.09 11.90 19.26
C SER A 207 22.35 13.22 19.32
N GLY A 208 21.39 13.38 18.40
CA GLY A 208 20.36 14.42 18.57
C GLY A 208 19.59 14.16 19.88
N SER A 209 18.91 15.18 20.40
CA SER A 209 18.03 14.94 21.54
C SER A 209 16.91 13.96 21.16
N HIS A 210 16.30 13.31 22.15
CA HIS A 210 15.11 12.48 21.91
C HIS A 210 14.05 13.23 21.09
N GLU A 211 13.79 14.49 21.45
CA GLU A 211 12.81 15.36 20.77
C GLU A 211 13.18 15.64 19.31
N GLU A 212 14.47 15.89 19.02
CA GLU A 212 14.94 16.09 17.65
C GLU A 212 14.74 14.83 16.79
N THR A 213 15.00 13.65 17.36
CA THR A 213 14.75 12.38 16.69
C THR A 213 13.26 12.16 16.40
N ILE A 214 12.37 12.48 17.35
CA ILE A 214 10.92 12.39 17.12
C ILE A 214 10.48 13.35 16.01
N LEU A 215 10.99 14.58 16.00
CA LEU A 215 10.67 15.55 14.96
C LEU A 215 11.12 15.06 13.57
N ARG A 216 12.34 14.50 13.47
CA ARG A 216 12.85 13.93 12.21
C ARG A 216 12.02 12.73 11.75
N LEU A 217 11.57 11.87 12.66
CA LEU A 217 10.67 10.77 12.34
C LEU A 217 9.35 11.29 11.75
N SER A 218 8.73 12.29 12.39
CA SER A 218 7.50 12.91 11.90
C SER A 218 7.69 13.47 10.49
N GLN A 219 8.75 14.23 10.25
CA GLN A 219 9.05 14.82 8.94
C GLN A 219 9.22 13.77 7.83
N GLN A 220 9.85 12.63 8.15
CA GLN A 220 10.01 11.54 7.18
C GLN A 220 8.69 10.78 6.94
N VAL A 221 7.86 10.63 7.97
CA VAL A 221 6.50 10.09 7.80
C VAL A 221 5.68 11.01 6.90
N ASP A 222 5.72 12.32 7.12
CA ASP A 222 4.99 13.31 6.29
C ASP A 222 5.49 13.29 4.83
N ALA A 223 6.78 13.07 4.61
CA ALA A 223 7.34 12.94 3.27
C ALA A 223 6.81 11.69 2.54
N LEU A 224 6.70 10.55 3.23
CA LEU A 224 6.09 9.33 2.67
C LEU A 224 4.58 9.52 2.45
N ASP A 225 3.91 10.19 3.38
CA ASP A 225 2.47 10.50 3.28
C ASP A 225 2.18 11.33 2.03
N GLU A 226 2.98 12.37 1.75
CA GLU A 226 2.83 13.19 0.53
C GLU A 226 3.04 12.39 -0.77
N VAL A 227 3.90 11.37 -0.77
CA VAL A 227 4.08 10.48 -1.93
C VAL A 227 2.83 9.63 -2.16
N PHE A 228 2.24 9.11 -1.08
CA PHE A 228 1.14 8.15 -1.14
C PHE A 228 -0.24 8.73 -0.79
N LYS A 229 -0.41 10.06 -0.69
CA LYS A 229 -1.66 10.70 -0.23
C LYS A 229 -2.91 10.39 -1.06
N HIS A 230 -2.72 9.99 -2.32
CA HIS A 230 -3.81 9.59 -3.21
C HIS A 230 -4.06 8.07 -3.22
N GLU A 231 -3.18 7.32 -2.54
CA GLU A 231 -3.29 5.88 -2.33
C GLU A 231 -3.98 5.59 -0.99
N PHE A 232 -3.54 6.28 0.07
CA PHE A 232 -4.06 6.14 1.42
C PHE A 232 -4.64 7.48 1.87
N ILE A 233 -5.94 7.48 2.16
CA ILE A 233 -6.66 8.67 2.58
C ILE A 233 -6.44 8.85 4.08
N VAL A 234 -5.81 9.95 4.46
CA VAL A 234 -5.56 10.34 5.86
C VAL A 234 -6.39 11.57 6.19
N GLU A 235 -6.95 11.61 7.41
CA GLU A 235 -7.70 12.77 7.89
C GLU A 235 -6.74 13.83 8.48
N SER A 236 -6.63 14.98 7.82
CA SER A 236 -5.66 16.05 8.14
C SER A 236 -5.73 16.65 9.56
N ASN A 237 -6.82 16.42 10.30
CA ASN A 237 -7.03 16.95 11.65
C ASN A 237 -6.54 16.01 12.77
N ARG A 238 -6.07 14.80 12.45
CA ARG A 238 -5.62 13.80 13.45
C ARG A 238 -4.18 13.36 13.24
N GLU A 239 -3.43 14.04 12.38
CA GLU A 239 -2.09 13.62 11.97
C GLU A 239 -1.14 13.39 13.16
N LEU A 240 -1.11 14.34 14.11
CA LEU A 240 -0.27 14.26 15.31
C LEU A 240 -0.72 13.13 16.26
N GLU A 241 -2.03 13.03 16.53
CA GLU A 241 -2.57 12.00 17.42
C GLU A 241 -2.31 10.58 16.87
N GLU A 242 -2.48 10.40 15.56
CA GLU A 242 -2.18 9.13 14.89
C GLU A 242 -0.67 8.84 14.89
N PHE A 243 0.18 9.83 14.68
CA PHE A 243 1.63 9.66 14.76
C PHE A 243 2.06 9.21 16.16
N GLU A 244 1.58 9.88 17.21
CA GLU A 244 1.88 9.52 18.60
C GLU A 244 1.35 8.13 18.97
N HIS A 245 0.13 7.80 18.53
CA HIS A 245 -0.45 6.48 18.71
C HIS A 245 0.39 5.38 18.05
N ASN A 246 0.75 5.56 16.78
CA ASN A 246 1.55 4.60 16.03
C ASN A 246 2.97 4.46 16.61
N LEU A 247 3.58 5.56 17.06
CA LEU A 247 4.88 5.55 17.73
C LEU A 247 4.83 4.73 19.02
N LYS A 248 3.79 4.91 19.83
CA LYS A 248 3.59 4.12 21.05
C LYS A 248 3.38 2.65 20.72
N PHE A 249 2.49 2.36 19.77
CA PHE A 249 2.20 1.01 19.32
C PHE A 249 3.48 0.26 18.88
N LEU A 250 4.33 0.86 18.05
CA LEU A 250 5.57 0.22 17.59
C LEU A 250 6.58 -0.02 18.72
N LYS A 251 6.61 0.84 19.75
CA LYS A 251 7.42 0.62 20.95
C LYS A 251 6.88 -0.54 21.79
N ASP A 252 5.56 -0.59 21.98
CA ASP A 252 4.89 -1.62 22.79
C ASP A 252 5.03 -3.03 22.14
N TYR A 253 5.01 -3.10 20.81
CA TYR A 253 5.28 -4.35 20.06
C TYR A 253 6.78 -4.64 19.85
N GLY A 254 7.67 -3.86 20.46
CA GLY A 254 9.12 -4.06 20.38
C GLY A 254 9.68 -3.97 18.96
N VAL A 255 9.03 -3.21 18.08
CA VAL A 255 9.49 -2.94 16.71
C VAL A 255 10.48 -1.78 16.72
N LEU A 256 10.21 -0.74 17.51
CA LEU A 256 10.96 0.51 17.51
C LEU A 256 11.52 0.84 18.90
N HIS A 257 12.82 1.05 18.98
CA HIS A 257 13.49 1.55 20.18
C HIS A 257 14.16 2.89 19.89
N ILE A 258 13.90 3.88 20.74
CA ILE A 258 14.52 5.21 20.67
C ILE A 258 15.13 5.50 22.03
N SER A 259 16.44 5.68 22.09
CA SER A 259 17.11 6.02 23.34
C SER A 259 16.86 7.47 23.76
N GLN A 260 17.20 7.80 25.00
CA GLN A 260 17.19 9.19 25.48
C GLN A 260 18.17 10.08 24.70
N MET A 261 19.24 9.48 24.16
CA MET A 261 20.25 10.14 23.33
C MET A 261 19.88 10.13 21.84
N GLY A 262 18.61 9.89 21.51
CA GLY A 262 18.09 9.98 20.14
C GLY A 262 18.53 8.87 19.18
N SER A 263 19.22 7.82 19.66
CA SER A 263 19.59 6.67 18.81
C SER A 263 18.35 5.84 18.49
N VAL A 264 18.19 5.49 17.22
CA VAL A 264 17.05 4.70 16.70
C VAL A 264 17.52 3.29 16.39
N GLN A 265 16.73 2.30 16.78
CA GLN A 265 16.94 0.91 16.41
C GLN A 265 15.60 0.27 16.02
N VAL A 266 15.57 -0.38 14.87
CA VAL A 266 14.40 -1.12 14.39
C VAL A 266 14.65 -2.62 14.52
N GLN A 267 13.72 -3.32 15.15
CA GLN A 267 13.73 -4.78 15.26
C GLN A 267 12.86 -5.39 14.19
N HIS A 268 13.45 -6.27 13.37
CA HIS A 268 12.73 -7.03 12.36
C HIS A 268 12.02 -8.24 12.98
N ASN A 269 10.94 -8.00 13.73
CA ASN A 269 10.09 -9.03 14.32
C ASN A 269 8.92 -9.40 13.38
N GLU A 270 7.99 -10.25 13.83
CA GLU A 270 6.85 -10.67 12.99
C GLU A 270 5.87 -9.53 12.70
N CYS A 271 5.62 -8.65 13.67
CA CYS A 271 4.77 -7.47 13.51
C CYS A 271 5.34 -6.52 12.43
N SER A 272 6.63 -6.16 12.55
CA SER A 272 7.27 -5.28 11.56
C SER A 272 7.27 -5.89 10.16
N ARG A 273 7.49 -7.21 10.05
CA ARG A 273 7.44 -7.92 8.76
C ARG A 273 6.04 -7.84 8.17
N SER A 274 4.99 -8.18 8.92
CA SER A 274 3.63 -8.12 8.39
C SER A 274 3.24 -6.70 7.95
N ILE A 275 3.57 -5.67 8.73
CA ILE A 275 3.31 -4.27 8.35
C ILE A 275 4.04 -3.91 7.03
N LEU A 276 5.34 -4.19 6.95
CA LEU A 276 6.13 -3.86 5.75
C LEU A 276 5.74 -4.70 4.53
N THR A 277 5.30 -5.95 4.73
CA THR A 277 4.73 -6.78 3.65
C THR A 277 3.55 -6.08 2.99
N ALA A 278 2.61 -5.53 3.78
CA ALA A 278 1.45 -4.83 3.25
C ALA A 278 1.84 -3.58 2.43
N LEU A 279 2.86 -2.84 2.89
CA LEU A 279 3.32 -1.61 2.23
C LEU A 279 4.16 -1.87 0.97
N SER A 280 4.90 -2.98 0.94
CA SER A 280 5.86 -3.31 -0.12
C SER A 280 5.37 -3.19 -1.58
N PRO A 281 4.12 -3.56 -1.94
CA PRO A 281 3.67 -3.51 -3.32
C PRO A 281 3.57 -2.08 -3.84
N PHE A 282 3.18 -1.13 -2.98
CA PHE A 282 2.99 0.28 -3.33
C PHE A 282 4.34 0.98 -3.50
N LEU A 283 5.29 0.68 -2.62
CA LEU A 283 6.65 1.19 -2.74
C LEU A 283 7.31 0.70 -4.04
N CYS A 284 7.23 -0.60 -4.33
CA CYS A 284 7.72 -1.17 -5.60
C CYS A 284 7.01 -0.56 -6.81
N LEU A 285 5.68 -0.37 -6.75
CA LEU A 285 4.88 0.18 -7.84
C LEU A 285 5.32 1.59 -8.20
N TYR A 286 5.40 2.49 -7.23
CA TYR A 286 5.81 3.87 -7.46
C TYR A 286 7.25 3.94 -7.95
N TYR A 287 8.15 3.15 -7.36
CA TYR A 287 9.55 3.08 -7.81
C TYR A 287 9.66 2.65 -9.27
N GLN A 288 9.06 1.52 -9.65
CA GLN A 288 9.12 1.01 -11.02
C GLN A 288 8.43 1.93 -12.04
N LEU A 289 7.35 2.61 -11.64
CA LEU A 289 6.70 3.62 -12.48
C LEU A 289 7.64 4.80 -12.75
N VAL A 290 8.31 5.33 -11.72
CA VAL A 290 9.23 6.47 -11.85
C VAL A 290 10.45 6.09 -12.70
N VAL A 291 11.05 4.91 -12.49
CA VAL A 291 12.16 4.40 -13.30
C VAL A 291 11.78 4.32 -14.78
N ALA A 292 10.59 3.79 -15.09
CA ALA A 292 10.11 3.70 -16.46
C ALA A 292 9.86 5.08 -17.08
N LEU A 293 9.32 6.03 -16.31
CA LEU A 293 9.12 7.41 -16.77
C LEU A 293 10.44 8.13 -17.06
N ASN A 294 11.44 8.00 -16.18
CA ASN A 294 12.77 8.57 -16.41
C ASN A 294 13.46 7.93 -17.63
N SER A 295 13.25 6.63 -17.87
CA SER A 295 13.75 5.95 -19.07
C SER A 295 13.05 6.42 -20.34
N LEU A 296 11.74 6.69 -20.30
CA LEU A 296 11.01 7.22 -21.44
C LEU A 296 11.42 8.67 -21.76
N ALA A 297 11.73 9.46 -20.73
CA ALA A 297 12.18 10.86 -20.82
C ALA A 297 13.38 11.09 -21.71
N THR A 298 14.27 10.10 -21.82
CA THR A 298 15.45 10.22 -22.68
C THR A 298 15.12 10.16 -24.16
N GLU A 299 13.95 9.61 -24.52
CA GLU A 299 13.57 9.32 -25.91
C GLU A 299 12.45 10.24 -26.42
N ASN A 300 11.55 10.72 -25.56
CA ASN A 300 10.41 11.54 -25.98
C ASN A 300 10.11 12.67 -24.97
N ASP A 301 9.60 13.80 -25.46
CA ASP A 301 9.18 14.93 -24.62
C ASP A 301 7.76 14.76 -24.04
N GLU A 302 6.90 13.99 -24.71
CA GLU A 302 5.54 13.67 -24.28
C GLU A 302 5.25 12.17 -24.44
N PHE A 303 4.40 11.63 -23.55
CA PHE A 303 4.03 10.22 -23.53
C PHE A 303 2.53 10.04 -23.45
N SER A 304 1.98 9.13 -24.25
CA SER A 304 0.60 8.69 -24.06
C SER A 304 0.47 7.81 -22.82
N PRO A 305 -0.69 7.79 -22.12
CA PRO A 305 -0.94 6.85 -21.02
C PRO A 305 -0.64 5.38 -21.41
N LYS A 306 -1.01 5.00 -22.65
CA LYS A 306 -0.78 3.64 -23.17
C LYS A 306 0.71 3.31 -23.31
N THR A 307 1.53 4.28 -23.72
CA THR A 307 2.99 4.11 -23.84
C THR A 307 3.61 3.84 -22.47
N ILE A 308 3.23 4.64 -21.46
CA ILE A 308 3.73 4.49 -20.09
C ILE A 308 3.37 3.11 -19.53
N LEU A 309 2.07 2.75 -19.57
CA LEU A 309 1.61 1.47 -19.03
C LEU A 309 2.30 0.27 -19.68
N LYS A 310 2.50 0.32 -21.01
CA LYS A 310 3.25 -0.72 -21.73
C LYS A 310 4.71 -0.79 -21.33
N ALA A 311 5.38 0.36 -21.21
CA ALA A 311 6.79 0.41 -20.82
C ALA A 311 6.99 -0.19 -19.43
N VAL A 312 6.18 0.22 -18.46
CA VAL A 312 6.24 -0.27 -17.07
C VAL A 312 6.00 -1.77 -17.01
N GLN A 313 4.91 -2.28 -17.61
CA GLN A 313 4.61 -3.71 -17.59
C GLN A 313 5.68 -4.55 -18.30
N LYS A 314 6.22 -4.06 -19.43
CA LYS A 314 7.29 -4.76 -20.16
C LYS A 314 8.57 -4.84 -19.33
N GLN A 315 8.95 -3.75 -18.66
CA GLN A 315 10.10 -3.72 -17.75
C GLN A 315 9.91 -4.70 -16.60
N ILE A 316 8.78 -4.64 -15.91
CA ILE A 316 8.48 -5.53 -14.78
C ILE A 316 8.46 -6.99 -15.22
N GLU A 317 7.80 -7.32 -16.33
CA GLU A 317 7.79 -8.67 -16.87
C GLU A 317 9.21 -9.16 -17.20
N SER A 318 10.03 -8.32 -17.85
CA SER A 318 11.42 -8.67 -18.12
C SER A 318 12.19 -8.98 -16.84
N MET A 319 12.00 -8.18 -15.79
CA MET A 319 12.64 -8.40 -14.49
C MET A 319 12.15 -9.69 -13.82
N LEU A 320 10.83 -9.96 -13.84
CA LEU A 320 10.25 -11.20 -13.32
C LEU A 320 10.71 -12.45 -14.10
N LEU A 321 10.92 -12.35 -15.41
CA LEU A 321 11.35 -13.51 -16.21
C LEU A 321 12.86 -13.76 -16.13
N THR A 322 13.64 -12.75 -15.76
CA THR A 322 15.08 -12.89 -15.58
C THR A 322 15.34 -13.65 -14.27
N ASN A 323 15.99 -14.82 -14.32
CA ASN A 323 16.34 -15.66 -13.15
C ASN A 323 17.37 -14.99 -12.19
N SER A 324 17.53 -13.66 -12.26
CA SER A 324 18.55 -12.87 -11.57
C SER A 324 18.09 -12.26 -10.25
N CYS A 325 17.00 -12.77 -9.64
CA CYS A 325 16.44 -12.25 -8.38
C CYS A 325 16.13 -10.74 -8.49
N PRO A 326 15.08 -10.35 -9.24
CA PRO A 326 14.81 -8.93 -9.48
C PRO A 326 14.55 -8.19 -8.16
N LEU A 327 15.37 -7.19 -7.88
CA LEU A 327 15.21 -6.32 -6.72
C LEU A 327 14.06 -5.33 -6.97
N HIS A 328 13.33 -5.01 -5.91
CA HIS A 328 12.31 -3.95 -5.89
C HIS A 328 11.18 -4.14 -6.92
N VAL A 329 10.82 -5.39 -7.20
CA VAL A 329 9.72 -5.74 -8.09
C VAL A 329 8.73 -6.63 -7.35
N HIS A 330 7.47 -6.20 -7.35
CA HIS A 330 6.35 -6.96 -6.81
C HIS A 330 5.34 -7.25 -7.94
N PRO A 331 4.76 -8.47 -8.05
CA PRO A 331 3.84 -8.79 -9.15
C PRO A 331 2.62 -7.86 -9.27
N TYR A 332 2.15 -7.31 -8.14
CA TYR A 332 1.10 -6.27 -8.11
C TYR A 332 1.40 -5.02 -8.95
N CYS A 333 2.68 -4.75 -9.26
CA CYS A 333 3.08 -3.64 -10.12
C CYS A 333 2.57 -3.78 -11.56
N LEU A 334 2.15 -4.99 -11.97
CA LEU A 334 1.55 -5.24 -13.28
C LEU A 334 0.07 -4.84 -13.36
N ALA A 335 -0.59 -4.54 -12.24
CA ALA A 335 -2.00 -4.19 -12.21
C ALA A 335 -2.22 -2.77 -12.75
N LEU A 336 -3.03 -2.67 -13.81
CA LEU A 336 -3.26 -1.39 -14.51
C LEU A 336 -3.99 -0.37 -13.66
N ASP A 337 -4.92 -0.80 -12.81
CA ASP A 337 -5.70 0.12 -11.97
C ASP A 337 -4.77 0.87 -11.01
N ASN A 338 -3.82 0.18 -10.38
CA ASN A 338 -2.86 0.79 -9.45
C ASN A 338 -1.84 1.67 -10.18
N LEU A 339 -1.38 1.26 -11.37
CA LEU A 339 -0.54 2.11 -12.20
C LEU A 339 -1.24 3.41 -12.59
N ASN A 340 -2.54 3.36 -12.87
CA ASN A 340 -3.34 4.55 -13.16
C ASN A 340 -3.53 5.43 -11.92
N ILE A 341 -3.74 4.85 -10.74
CA ILE A 341 -3.81 5.58 -9.46
C ILE A 341 -2.47 6.29 -9.18
N ALA A 342 -1.36 5.56 -9.27
CA ALA A 342 -0.02 6.12 -9.08
C ALA A 342 0.30 7.22 -10.09
N LEU A 343 -0.04 7.02 -11.37
CA LEU A 343 0.14 8.04 -12.41
C LEU A 343 -0.70 9.29 -12.12
N HIS A 344 -1.95 9.11 -11.69
CA HIS A 344 -2.79 10.22 -11.24
C HIS A 344 -2.17 10.94 -10.04
N SER A 345 -1.63 10.21 -9.06
CA SER A 345 -0.93 10.78 -7.90
C SER A 345 0.26 11.64 -8.34
N LEU A 346 1.09 11.17 -9.27
CA LEU A 346 2.23 11.94 -9.80
C LEU A 346 1.80 13.23 -10.51
N VAL A 347 0.64 13.24 -11.19
CA VAL A 347 0.08 14.45 -11.78
C VAL A 347 -0.38 15.44 -10.71
N GLN A 348 -1.13 14.96 -9.71
CA GLN A 348 -1.62 15.82 -8.62
C GLN A 348 -0.46 16.38 -7.77
N SER A 349 0.60 15.60 -7.59
CA SER A 349 1.83 16.00 -6.89
C SER A 349 2.81 16.78 -7.78
N SER A 350 2.38 17.19 -8.99
CA SER A 350 3.10 18.05 -9.93
C SER A 350 4.45 17.51 -10.42
N TYR A 351 4.66 16.20 -10.35
CA TYR A 351 5.78 15.52 -11.03
C TYR A 351 5.52 15.37 -12.53
N LEU A 352 4.24 15.25 -12.91
CA LEU A 352 3.80 15.15 -14.29
C LEU A 352 2.79 16.24 -14.63
N LEU A 353 2.88 16.76 -15.85
CA LEU A 353 1.89 17.65 -16.44
C LEU A 353 1.05 16.86 -17.43
N ARG A 354 -0.28 16.99 -17.35
CA ARG A 354 -1.21 16.37 -18.29
C ARG A 354 -1.71 17.40 -19.31
N ASN A 355 -1.42 17.16 -20.59
CA ASN A 355 -1.96 17.94 -21.68
C ASN A 355 -3.48 17.73 -21.76
N ARG A 356 -4.26 18.82 -21.75
CA ARG A 356 -5.73 18.76 -21.71
C ARG A 356 -6.36 18.36 -23.05
N GLU A 357 -5.67 18.61 -24.15
CA GLU A 357 -6.17 18.34 -25.51
C GLU A 357 -5.86 16.91 -25.92
N THR A 358 -4.62 16.47 -25.73
CA THR A 358 -4.17 15.13 -26.15
C THR A 358 -4.33 14.09 -25.05
N GLY A 359 -4.40 14.51 -23.77
CA GLY A 359 -4.36 13.62 -22.63
C GLY A 359 -2.97 13.04 -22.33
N ASN A 360 -1.94 13.43 -23.10
CA ASN A 360 -0.55 13.00 -22.90
C ASN A 360 0.05 13.58 -21.63
N PHE A 361 1.15 12.98 -21.19
CA PHE A 361 1.93 13.40 -20.04
C PHE A 361 3.28 13.95 -20.47
N LYS A 362 3.76 14.93 -19.72
CA LYS A 362 5.11 15.48 -19.80
C LYS A 362 5.70 15.56 -18.40
N ILE A 363 7.00 15.38 -18.26
CA ILE A 363 7.69 15.56 -16.99
C ILE A 363 7.66 17.05 -16.61
N SER A 364 7.32 17.32 -15.36
CA SER A 364 7.29 18.68 -14.83
C SER A 364 8.69 19.27 -14.72
N PRO A 365 8.93 20.49 -15.21
CA PRO A 365 10.22 21.17 -15.00
C PRO A 365 10.38 21.67 -13.56
N HIS A 366 9.33 21.64 -12.74
CA HIS A 366 9.33 22.20 -11.39
C HIS A 366 9.65 21.18 -10.31
N LYS A 367 9.58 19.88 -10.61
CA LYS A 367 9.78 18.81 -9.64
C LYS A 367 10.49 17.63 -10.29
N SER A 368 11.65 17.28 -9.77
CA SER A 368 12.53 16.25 -10.33
C SER A 368 11.96 14.84 -10.08
N LEU A 369 11.74 14.08 -11.15
CA LEU A 369 11.43 12.65 -11.03
C LEU A 369 12.66 11.83 -10.62
N HIS A 370 13.88 12.27 -10.91
CA HIS A 370 15.09 11.60 -10.43
C HIS A 370 15.22 11.69 -8.91
N ASP A 371 14.91 12.84 -8.31
CA ASP A 371 14.95 12.99 -6.85
C ASP A 371 13.90 12.08 -6.18
N LEU A 372 12.73 11.91 -6.81
CA LEU A 372 11.72 10.96 -6.35
C LEU A 372 12.19 9.51 -6.53
N GLU A 373 12.87 9.18 -7.63
CA GLU A 373 13.46 7.86 -7.85
C GLU A 373 14.46 7.51 -6.75
N GLU A 374 15.40 8.41 -6.45
CA GLU A 374 16.41 8.24 -5.40
C GLU A 374 15.77 8.10 -4.02
N PHE A 375 14.76 8.93 -3.72
CA PHE A 375 14.00 8.85 -2.48
C PHE A 375 13.31 7.48 -2.32
N LEU A 376 12.58 7.02 -3.34
CA LEU A 376 11.91 5.73 -3.32
C LEU A 376 12.90 4.56 -3.26
N LEU A 377 14.01 4.65 -4.00
CA LEU A 377 15.07 3.65 -4.00
C LEU A 377 15.69 3.48 -2.61
N ALA A 378 15.93 4.58 -1.89
CA ALA A 378 16.44 4.54 -0.53
C ALA A 378 15.55 3.68 0.38
N PHE A 379 14.23 3.86 0.30
CA PHE A 379 13.27 3.03 1.05
C PHE A 379 13.21 1.58 0.54
N CYS A 380 13.19 1.38 -0.78
CA CYS A 380 13.21 0.05 -1.40
C CYS A 380 14.40 -0.80 -0.90
N ASN A 381 15.56 -0.18 -0.67
CA ASN A 381 16.77 -0.84 -0.16
C ASN A 381 16.71 -1.21 1.33
N LEU A 382 15.86 -0.53 2.12
CA LEU A 382 15.68 -0.79 3.55
C LEU A 382 14.67 -1.91 3.83
N MET A 383 13.93 -2.36 2.82
CA MET A 383 12.94 -3.42 2.98
C MET A 383 13.62 -4.74 3.39
N PRO A 384 13.05 -5.49 4.36
CA PRO A 384 13.67 -6.73 4.85
C PRO A 384 13.53 -7.89 3.86
N PHE A 385 12.79 -7.71 2.77
CA PHE A 385 12.50 -8.74 1.78
C PHE A 385 13.44 -8.58 0.59
N LYS A 386 14.15 -9.66 0.26
CA LYS A 386 15.02 -9.69 -0.92
C LYS A 386 14.22 -9.96 -2.20
N GLN A 387 13.08 -10.64 -2.08
CA GLN A 387 12.25 -11.06 -3.19
C GLN A 387 10.78 -11.02 -2.77
N TYR A 388 9.94 -10.57 -3.69
CA TYR A 388 8.50 -10.50 -3.48
C TYR A 388 7.74 -11.58 -4.26
N TRP A 389 8.47 -12.54 -4.81
CA TRP A 389 7.93 -13.65 -5.56
C TRP A 389 8.97 -14.77 -5.64
N GLN A 390 8.50 -16.01 -5.75
CA GLN A 390 9.37 -17.15 -6.04
C GLN A 390 9.05 -17.66 -7.43
N CYS A 391 10.08 -17.78 -8.29
CA CYS A 391 9.97 -18.57 -9.49
C CYS A 391 10.08 -20.05 -9.12
N ALA A 392 9.12 -20.59 -8.37
CA ALA A 392 8.97 -22.03 -8.26
C ALA A 392 8.28 -22.59 -9.53
N ILE A 393 8.70 -22.12 -10.71
CA ILE A 393 8.58 -22.89 -11.96
C ILE A 393 9.91 -23.60 -12.16
N SER A 394 10.40 -24.25 -11.11
CA SER A 394 11.23 -25.43 -11.26
C SER A 394 10.28 -26.62 -11.36
N SER A 395 9.65 -26.79 -12.51
CA SER A 395 9.43 -28.14 -12.99
C SER A 395 10.85 -28.74 -13.14
N LYS A 396 11.27 -29.83 -12.47
CA LYS A 396 10.53 -31.03 -12.09
C LYS A 396 9.37 -31.29 -13.07
N LEU A 397 9.74 -31.27 -14.36
CA LEU A 397 9.33 -32.31 -15.28
C LEU A 397 10.11 -33.57 -14.93
#